data_AF-A0A256ZPY2-F1
#
_entry.id   AF-A0A256ZPY2-F1
#
_cell.length_a   1.000
_cell.length_b   1.000
_cell.length_c   1.000
_cell.angle_alpha   90.00
_cell.angle_beta   90.00
_cell.angle_gamma   90.00
#
_symmetry.space_group_name_H-M   'P 1'
#
loop_
_entity.id
_entity.type
_entity.pdbx_description
1 polymer ?
#
loop_
_entity_poly.entity_id
_entity_poly.type
_entity_poly.pdbx_seq_one_letter_code
_entity_poly.pdbx_strand_id
1 'polypeptide(L)' 'EKKEENTWIVTIKDCFLCEGIKSNKPVCHIISGTLTGGLSQSFKEKIVCEEIKCKAMGDKECVFLIKKY' A
#
# COMPACT_ATOMS: atom_id res chain seq x y z
N GLU A 1 7.34 -19.44 15.46
CA GLU A 1 7.33 -17.98 15.15
C GLU A 1 5.90 -17.51 14.89
N LYS A 2 5.48 -16.32 15.38
CA LYS A 2 4.12 -15.80 15.11
C LYS A 2 4.04 -15.34 13.65
N LYS A 3 3.38 -16.11 12.79
CA LYS A 3 2.93 -15.61 11.49
C LYS A 3 1.79 -14.63 11.76
N GLU A 4 1.93 -13.38 11.34
CA GLU A 4 0.84 -12.41 11.34
C GLU A 4 -0.25 -12.89 10.37
N GLU A 5 -1.21 -13.68 10.85
CA GLU A 5 -2.23 -14.38 10.05
C GLU A 5 -3.16 -13.47 9.21
N ASN A 6 -3.02 -12.15 9.30
CA ASN A 6 -3.91 -11.17 8.67
C ASN A 6 -3.16 -9.98 8.05
N THR A 7 -1.89 -10.16 7.70
CA THR A 7 -1.06 -9.11 7.11
C THR A 7 -0.50 -9.54 5.75
N TRP A 8 -0.61 -8.67 4.75
CA TRP A 8 -0.04 -8.88 3.42
C TRP A 8 0.79 -7.68 2.97
N ILE A 9 1.81 -7.95 2.17
CA ILE A 9 2.67 -6.95 1.54
C ILE A 9 2.43 -6.95 0.04
N VAL A 10 2.15 -5.78 -0.51
CA VAL A 10 2.08 -5.54 -1.95
C VAL A 10 3.22 -4.63 -2.35
N THR A 11 4.07 -5.09 -3.25
CA THR A 11 5.18 -4.30 -3.79
C THR A 11 4.93 -3.94 -5.24
N ILE A 12 5.01 -2.65 -5.55
CA ILE A 12 4.88 -2.12 -6.90
C ILE A 12 6.25 -1.55 -7.30
N LYS A 13 6.94 -2.27 -8.18
CA LYS A 13 8.27 -1.90 -8.66
C LYS A 13 8.21 -0.68 -9.59
N ASP A 14 7.18 -0.70 -10.44
CA ASP A 14 6.95 0.29 -11.47
C ASP A 14 5.63 1.01 -11.20
N CYS A 15 5.73 2.11 -10.44
CA CYS A 15 4.57 2.89 -10.00
C CYS A 15 4.56 4.23 -10.73
N PHE A 16 3.72 4.33 -11.77
CA PHE A 16 3.56 5.55 -12.57
C PHE A 16 3.01 6.73 -11.77
N LEU A 17 2.29 6.47 -10.67
CA LEU A 17 1.64 7.50 -9.85
C LEU A 17 2.62 8.40 -9.09
N CYS A 18 3.79 7.88 -8.77
CA CYS A 18 4.86 8.62 -8.09
C CYS A 18 6.03 8.98 -9.02
N GLU A 19 5.93 8.68 -10.32
CA GLU A 19 7.02 8.89 -11.26
C GLU A 19 7.33 10.38 -11.42
N GLY A 20 8.60 10.76 -11.28
CA GLY A 20 9.06 12.14 -11.36
C GLY A 20 8.68 13.04 -10.17
N ILE A 21 7.96 12.50 -9.17
CA ILE A 21 7.55 13.25 -7.98
C ILE A 21 8.62 13.10 -6.89
N LYS A 22 8.96 14.20 -6.22
CA LYS A 22 9.76 14.18 -4.97
C LYS A 22 8.90 14.67 -3.82
N SER A 23 8.81 13.87 -2.75
CA SER A 23 7.99 14.18 -1.59
C SER A 23 8.60 13.60 -0.33
N ASN A 24 8.42 14.27 0.81
CA ASN A 24 8.80 13.74 2.12
C ASN A 24 7.73 12.81 2.72
N LYS A 25 6.63 12.59 2.00
CA LYS A 25 5.49 11.75 2.39
C LYS A 25 5.09 10.83 1.24
N PRO A 26 4.52 9.65 1.52
CA PRO A 26 3.96 8.78 0.48
C PRO A 26 2.90 9.53 -0.33
N VAL A 27 2.85 9.28 -1.63
CA VAL A 27 1.95 10.01 -2.56
C VAL A 27 0.98 9.08 -3.28
N CYS A 28 1.16 7.76 -3.21
CA CYS A 28 0.32 6.78 -3.89
C CYS A 28 -0.92 6.40 -3.06
N HIS A 29 -1.52 7.38 -2.38
CA HIS A 29 -2.71 7.22 -1.56
C HIS A 29 -3.92 6.69 -2.33
N ILE A 30 -3.96 6.95 -3.65
CA ILE A 30 -5.01 6.40 -4.51
C ILE A 30 -4.97 4.86 -4.53
N ILE A 31 -3.76 4.26 -4.56
CA ILE A 31 -3.60 2.80 -4.54
C ILE A 31 -4.06 2.25 -3.19
N SER A 32 -3.62 2.86 -2.08
CA SER A 32 -4.00 2.42 -0.74
C SER A 32 -5.51 2.57 -0.49
N GLY A 33 -6.12 3.65 -0.99
CA GLY A 33 -7.56 3.88 -0.92
C GLY A 33 -8.36 2.87 -1.75
N THR A 34 -7.94 2.61 -2.99
CA THR A 34 -8.56 1.60 -3.85
C THR A 34 -8.46 0.20 -3.25
N LEU A 35 -7.30 -0.18 -2.71
CA LEU A 35 -7.12 -1.48 -2.06
C LEU A 35 -7.96 -1.60 -0.79
N THR A 36 -7.96 -0.58 0.07
CA THR A 36 -8.77 -0.54 1.29
C THR A 36 -10.26 -0.71 0.96
N GLY A 37 -10.78 0.10 0.04
CA GLY A 37 -12.19 0.07 -0.34
C GLY A 37 -12.57 -1.21 -1.09
N GLY A 38 -11.81 -1.57 -2.13
CA GLY A 38 -12.07 -2.74 -2.95
C GLY A 38 -12.02 -4.05 -2.15
N LEU A 39 -10.94 -4.27 -1.40
CA LEU A 39 -10.79 -5.48 -0.61
C LEU A 39 -11.84 -5.55 0.52
N SER A 40 -12.09 -4.45 1.23
CA SER A 40 -13.12 -4.46 2.28
C SER A 40 -14.51 -4.79 1.73
N GLN A 41 -14.85 -4.29 0.54
CA GLN A 41 -16.14 -4.57 -0.10
C GLN A 41 -16.24 -5.99 -0.66
N SER A 42 -15.15 -6.51 -1.23
CA SER A 42 -15.09 -7.85 -1.82
C SER A 42 -15.11 -8.95 -0.75
N PHE A 43 -14.34 -8.79 0.33
CA PHE A 43 -14.25 -9.79 1.39
C PHE A 43 -15.32 -9.61 2.48
N LYS A 44 -16.06 -8.49 2.48
CA LYS A 44 -17.00 -8.12 3.56
C LYS A 44 -16.33 -8.07 4.94
N GLU A 45 -15.05 -7.73 4.95
CA GLU A 45 -14.22 -7.64 6.15
C GLU A 45 -13.55 -6.27 6.24
N LYS A 46 -13.08 -5.88 7.43
CA LYS A 46 -12.39 -4.61 7.61
C LYS A 46 -10.93 -4.75 7.20
N ILE A 47 -10.62 -4.38 5.96
CA ILE A 47 -9.27 -4.46 5.41
C ILE A 47 -8.75 -3.04 5.18
N VAL A 48 -7.59 -2.72 5.78
CA VAL A 48 -6.93 -1.43 5.63
C VAL A 48 -5.61 -1.62 4.88
N CYS A 49 -5.32 -0.74 3.94
CA CYS A 49 -4.07 -0.71 3.19
C CYS A 49 -3.35 0.61 3.46
N GLU A 50 -2.07 0.55 3.80
CA GLU A 50 -1.21 1.70 4.08
C GLU A 50 0.05 1.67 3.21
N GLU A 51 0.43 2.78 2.59
CA GLU A 51 1.71 2.89 1.88
C GLU A 51 2.84 3.11 2.89
N ILE A 52 3.78 2.17 2.96
CA ILE A 52 4.91 2.18 3.91
C ILE A 52 6.24 2.60 3.26
N LYS A 53 6.36 2.49 1.94
CA LYS A 53 7.51 2.95 1.15
C LYS A 53 7.04 3.52 -0.17
N CYS A 54 7.73 4.53 -0.67
CA CYS A 54 7.33 5.23 -1.90
C CYS A 54 8.53 5.67 -2.73
N LYS A 55 8.51 5.46 -4.05
CA LYS A 55 9.59 5.94 -4.93
C LYS A 55 9.74 7.46 -4.88
N ALA A 56 8.66 8.20 -4.64
CA ALA A 56 8.71 9.65 -4.48
C ALA A 56 9.49 10.11 -3.23
N MET A 57 9.65 9.23 -2.24
CA MET A 57 10.45 9.49 -1.04
C MET A 57 11.93 9.11 -1.22
N GLY A 58 12.29 8.55 -2.38
CA GLY A 58 13.63 8.03 -2.66
C GLY A 58 13.79 6.54 -2.41
N ASP A 59 12.72 5.81 -2.07
CA ASP A 59 12.76 4.35 -2.03
C ASP A 59 12.90 3.74 -3.43
N LYS A 60 13.38 2.50 -3.51
CA LYS A 60 13.51 1.79 -4.79
C LYS A 60 12.15 1.43 -5.41
N GLU A 61 11.17 1.12 -4.56
CA GLU A 61 9.87 0.55 -4.94
C GLU A 61 8.78 1.10 -4.00
N CYS A 62 7.54 1.14 -4.47
CA CYS A 62 6.40 1.44 -3.60
C CYS A 62 5.96 0.16 -2.88
N VAL A 63 5.73 0.24 -1.57
CA VAL A 63 5.32 -0.90 -0.76
C VAL A 63 4.09 -0.54 0.06
N PHE A 64 3.10 -1.42 0.01
CA PHE A 64 1.82 -1.29 0.69
C PHE A 64 1.63 -2.44 1.66
N LEU A 65 1.20 -2.11 2.87
CA LEU A 65 0.90 -3.03 3.94
C LEU A 65 -0.62 -3.15 4.07
N ILE A 66 -1.14 -4.33 3.82
CA ILE A 66 -2.56 -4.65 3.97
C ILE A 66 -2.72 -5.37 5.30
N LYS A 67 -3.64 -4.89 6.14
CA LYS A 67 -4.01 -5.49 7.41
C LYS A 67 -5.50 -5.76 7.44
N LYS A 68 -5.87 -6.96 7.84
CA LYS A 68 -7.25 -7.34 8.15
C LYS A 68 -7.48 -7.26 9.66
N TYR A 69 -8.58 -6.63 10.04
CA TYR A 69 -9.03 -6.42 11.43
C TYR A 69 -10.28 -7.21 11.76
#